data_AF-A0A7X9B4Z9-F1
#
_entry.id   AF-A0A7X9B4Z9-F1
#
_cell.length_a   1.000
_cell.length_b   1.000
_cell.length_c   1.000
_cell.angle_alpha   90.00
_cell.angle_beta   90.00
_cell.angle_gamma   90.00
#
_symmetry.space_group_name_H-M   'P 1'
#
loop_
_entity.id
_entity.type
_entity.pdbx_description
1 polymer ?
#
loop_
_entity_poly.entity_id
_entity_poly.type
_entity_poly.pdbx_seq_one_letter_code
_entity_poly.pdbx_strand_id
1 'polypeptide(L)'
;AATPALLAAALAKNPPAPARIAYLNAMGKLAHADSLPLIINDTRSGDAGVKRAAILALCDWPDTTPLATLQTLSRDQQASLAHRVLALRGYARMLAMPSQRPMRETLAMYREAFALVQGPQEKQSLLKGLGDLIHPDALQMALDFRKDPDLSSEAVIAATKIMNGLSGAGMKLKVSHGTGSVAKALDGDRATRWTTGAHQKGDEWVEIDLGYETAIESIFLDAGETGQDFPTEYRVYASRLPDGDWGEPVATGKGTEKLLTIKPTNAYGRYIRIEQVGQRNYFWSITRLQVNGVPEFDTGSKLDRSAWKLSADRNTAALAKAIDGDLNSRWDTAGAQRPGFWFAIDLGDVYQLRSITLNTTRSGNDYPRGYRVDVSNDGKNWDGPIGMGHAENAITTIPLLPNKARMLKITLTDAVDPYYWSIHEIDIIGRRE
;
A
#
# COMPACT_ATOMS: atom_id res chain seq x y z
N ALA A 1 -14.77 -21.24 -30.00
CA ALA A 1 -16.23 -21.41 -29.89
C ALA A 1 -16.66 -22.88 -29.73
N ALA A 2 -16.16 -23.84 -30.53
CA ALA A 2 -16.67 -25.23 -30.46
C ALA A 2 -16.23 -26.05 -29.22
N THR A 3 -15.01 -25.83 -28.70
CA THR A 3 -14.43 -26.67 -27.63
C THR A 3 -15.17 -26.61 -26.29
N PRO A 4 -15.61 -25.43 -25.79
CA PRO A 4 -16.38 -25.34 -24.54
C PRO A 4 -17.75 -26.00 -24.63
N ALA A 5 -18.46 -25.80 -25.75
CA ALA A 5 -19.77 -26.41 -25.99
C ALA A 5 -19.68 -27.95 -26.06
N LEU A 6 -18.62 -28.49 -26.67
CA LEU A 6 -18.36 -29.93 -26.72
C LEU A 6 -18.09 -30.51 -25.33
N LEU A 7 -17.31 -29.83 -24.48
CA LEU A 7 -17.04 -30.26 -23.11
C LEU A 7 -18.30 -30.20 -22.24
N ALA A 8 -19.10 -29.14 -22.39
CA ALA A 8 -20.41 -29.03 -21.74
C ALA A 8 -21.35 -30.17 -22.14
N ALA A 9 -21.45 -30.46 -23.44
CA ALA A 9 -22.24 -31.58 -23.96
C ALA A 9 -21.72 -32.94 -23.47
N ALA A 10 -20.40 -33.11 -23.33
CA ALA A 10 -19.80 -34.32 -22.78
C ALA A 10 -20.14 -34.51 -21.29
N LEU A 11 -20.15 -33.45 -20.49
CA LEU A 11 -20.56 -33.47 -19.09
C LEU A 11 -22.04 -33.76 -18.88
N ALA A 12 -22.90 -33.26 -19.77
CA ALA A 12 -24.33 -33.52 -19.76
C ALA A 12 -24.66 -35.01 -19.97
N LYS A 13 -23.76 -35.79 -20.58
CA LYS A 13 -23.89 -37.25 -20.73
C LYS A 13 -23.57 -38.04 -19.44
N ASN A 14 -23.38 -37.35 -18.31
CA ASN A 14 -23.06 -37.92 -17.01
C ASN A 14 -21.92 -38.97 -17.04
N PRO A 15 -20.72 -38.58 -17.50
CA PRO A 15 -19.59 -39.49 -17.62
C PRO A 15 -19.13 -40.00 -16.24
N PRO A 16 -18.45 -41.16 -16.18
CA PRO A 16 -17.86 -41.67 -14.94
C PRO A 16 -16.92 -40.65 -14.27
N ALA A 17 -16.77 -40.74 -12.96
CA ALA A 17 -16.02 -39.77 -12.15
C ALA A 17 -14.62 -39.40 -12.72
N PRO A 18 -13.77 -40.35 -13.18
CA PRO A 18 -12.47 -39.99 -13.76
C PRO A 18 -12.56 -39.09 -15.00
N ALA A 19 -13.49 -39.38 -15.90
CA ALA A 19 -13.72 -38.58 -17.10
C ALA A 19 -14.35 -37.22 -16.75
N ARG A 20 -15.27 -37.20 -15.78
CA ARG A 20 -15.88 -35.97 -15.26
C ARG A 20 -14.83 -35.02 -14.68
N ILE A 21 -13.89 -35.54 -13.88
CA ILE A 21 -12.76 -34.78 -13.32
C ILE A 21 -11.88 -34.20 -14.45
N ALA A 22 -11.55 -34.98 -15.48
CA ALA A 22 -10.76 -34.50 -16.60
C ALA A 22 -11.45 -33.35 -17.35
N TYR A 23 -12.77 -33.43 -17.55
CA TYR A 23 -13.55 -32.34 -18.15
C TYR A 23 -13.57 -31.08 -17.28
N LEU A 24 -13.76 -31.22 -15.96
CA LEU A 24 -13.71 -30.08 -15.02
C LEU A 24 -12.37 -29.35 -15.08
N ASN A 25 -11.26 -30.10 -15.05
CA ASN A 25 -9.92 -29.53 -15.17
C ASN A 25 -9.71 -28.80 -16.50
N ALA A 26 -10.22 -29.35 -17.61
CA ALA A 26 -10.13 -28.70 -18.92
C ALA A 26 -10.97 -27.41 -18.97
N MET A 27 -12.19 -27.43 -18.43
CA MET A 27 -13.07 -26.27 -18.41
C MET A 27 -12.54 -25.14 -17.52
N GLY A 28 -11.96 -25.45 -16.35
CA GLY A 28 -11.32 -24.45 -15.49
C GLY A 28 -10.21 -23.69 -16.22
N LYS A 29 -9.38 -24.40 -17.00
CA LYS A 29 -8.33 -23.80 -17.83
C LYS A 29 -8.86 -22.99 -19.02
N LEU A 30 -9.96 -23.43 -19.62
CA LEU A 30 -10.60 -22.71 -20.72
C LEU A 30 -11.36 -21.47 -20.25
N ALA A 31 -11.89 -21.51 -19.03
CA ALA A 31 -12.60 -20.42 -18.36
C ALA A 31 -13.71 -19.76 -19.19
N HIS A 32 -14.46 -20.56 -19.94
CA HIS A 32 -15.55 -20.04 -20.77
C HIS A 32 -16.81 -19.81 -19.93
N ALA A 33 -17.51 -18.69 -20.11
CA ALA A 33 -18.70 -18.34 -19.33
C ALA A 33 -19.75 -19.47 -19.26
N ASP A 34 -20.04 -20.14 -20.38
CA ASP A 34 -21.00 -21.26 -20.45
C ASP A 34 -20.61 -22.49 -19.61
N SER A 35 -19.32 -22.66 -19.30
CA SER A 35 -18.84 -23.79 -18.48
C SER A 35 -18.97 -23.51 -16.98
N LEU A 36 -19.06 -22.25 -16.57
CA LEU A 36 -19.06 -21.86 -15.17
C LEU A 36 -20.26 -22.46 -14.41
N PRO A 37 -21.52 -22.38 -14.89
CA PRO A 37 -22.65 -23.00 -14.20
C PRO A 37 -22.50 -24.51 -14.01
N LEU A 38 -21.86 -25.20 -14.96
CA LEU A 38 -21.62 -26.65 -14.89
C LEU A 38 -20.61 -27.00 -13.80
N ILE A 39 -19.52 -26.22 -13.72
CA ILE A 39 -18.51 -26.37 -12.66
C ILE A 39 -19.15 -26.10 -11.30
N ILE A 40 -19.92 -25.01 -11.18
CA ILE A 40 -20.62 -24.65 -9.93
C ILE A 40 -21.53 -25.79 -9.47
N ASN A 41 -22.28 -26.41 -10.38
CA ASN A 41 -23.14 -27.54 -10.04
C ASN A 41 -22.35 -28.73 -9.47
N ASP A 42 -21.17 -29.02 -10.03
CA ASP A 42 -20.31 -30.13 -9.58
C ASP A 42 -19.64 -29.90 -8.22
N THR A 43 -19.63 -28.66 -7.71
CA THR A 43 -19.23 -28.39 -6.31
C THR A 43 -20.17 -29.03 -5.29
N ARG A 44 -21.37 -29.45 -5.70
CA ARG A 44 -22.36 -30.15 -4.86
C ARG A 44 -22.35 -31.66 -5.04
N SER A 45 -21.46 -32.21 -5.86
CA SER A 45 -21.38 -33.65 -6.13
C SER A 45 -21.26 -34.49 -4.84
N GLY A 46 -21.87 -35.67 -4.84
CA GLY A 46 -21.64 -36.67 -3.79
C GLY A 46 -20.26 -37.33 -3.89
N ASP A 47 -19.64 -37.30 -5.07
CA ASP A 47 -18.27 -37.78 -5.29
C ASP A 47 -17.24 -36.72 -4.85
N ALA A 48 -16.38 -37.08 -3.89
CA ALA A 48 -15.40 -36.17 -3.31
C ALA A 48 -14.33 -35.72 -4.33
N GLY A 49 -13.96 -36.58 -5.30
CA GLY A 49 -12.98 -36.25 -6.33
C GLY A 49 -13.53 -35.24 -7.33
N VAL A 50 -14.78 -35.45 -7.79
CA VAL A 50 -15.51 -34.50 -8.65
C VAL A 50 -15.68 -33.16 -7.96
N LYS A 51 -16.12 -33.15 -6.69
CA LYS A 51 -16.27 -31.93 -5.89
C LYS A 51 -14.96 -31.14 -5.78
N ARG A 52 -13.86 -31.82 -5.44
CA ARG A 52 -12.53 -31.22 -5.36
C ARG A 52 -12.09 -30.61 -6.70
N ALA A 53 -12.27 -31.35 -7.80
CA ALA A 53 -11.90 -30.88 -9.14
C ALA A 53 -12.73 -29.66 -9.57
N ALA A 54 -14.02 -29.62 -9.22
CA ALA A 54 -14.86 -28.48 -9.48
C ALA A 54 -14.40 -27.23 -8.72
N ILE A 55 -14.09 -27.36 -7.42
CA ILE A 55 -13.58 -26.23 -6.62
C ILE A 55 -12.24 -25.74 -7.17
N LEU A 56 -11.32 -26.63 -7.55
CA LEU A 56 -10.06 -26.26 -8.19
C LEU A 56 -10.28 -25.49 -9.50
N ALA A 57 -11.19 -25.97 -10.36
CA ALA A 57 -11.54 -25.31 -11.60
C ALA A 57 -12.09 -23.88 -11.38
N LEU A 58 -12.84 -23.66 -10.29
CA LEU A 58 -13.26 -22.31 -9.89
C LEU A 58 -12.07 -21.48 -9.38
N CYS A 59 -11.16 -22.07 -8.61
CA CYS A 59 -9.98 -21.37 -8.08
C CYS A 59 -9.02 -20.90 -9.18
N ASP A 60 -8.92 -21.66 -10.26
CA ASP A 60 -8.05 -21.40 -11.42
C ASP A 60 -8.66 -20.43 -12.44
N TRP A 61 -9.89 -19.97 -12.22
CA TRP A 61 -10.54 -19.01 -13.11
C TRP A 61 -9.69 -17.72 -13.24
N PRO A 62 -9.62 -17.13 -14.46
CA PRO A 62 -8.71 -16.02 -14.77
C PRO A 62 -9.18 -14.67 -14.22
N ASP A 63 -10.45 -14.56 -13.84
CA ASP A 63 -11.06 -13.34 -13.33
C ASP A 63 -11.90 -13.61 -12.06
N THR A 64 -12.53 -12.56 -11.54
CA THR A 64 -13.28 -12.60 -10.28
C THR A 64 -14.71 -13.16 -10.40
N THR A 65 -15.14 -13.65 -11.57
CA THR A 65 -16.51 -14.13 -11.81
C THR A 65 -16.97 -15.18 -10.78
N PRO A 66 -16.18 -16.21 -10.40
CA PRO A 66 -16.63 -17.22 -9.43
C PRO A 66 -16.39 -16.83 -7.97
N LEU A 67 -15.91 -15.61 -7.66
CA LEU A 67 -15.53 -15.19 -6.31
C LEU A 67 -16.66 -15.40 -5.30
N ALA A 68 -17.90 -14.99 -5.62
CA ALA A 68 -19.04 -15.15 -4.71
C ALA A 68 -19.36 -16.62 -4.42
N THR A 69 -19.14 -17.50 -5.41
CA THR A 69 -19.29 -18.95 -5.22
C THR A 69 -18.21 -19.49 -4.29
N LEU A 70 -16.94 -19.11 -4.50
CA LEU A 70 -15.83 -19.51 -3.64
C LEU A 70 -15.99 -18.99 -2.20
N GLN A 71 -16.47 -17.76 -2.04
CA GLN A 71 -16.82 -17.20 -0.73
C GLN A 71 -17.88 -18.07 -0.05
N THR A 72 -18.97 -18.41 -0.75
CA THR A 72 -20.04 -19.27 -0.20
C THR A 72 -19.51 -20.64 0.21
N LEU A 73 -18.71 -21.29 -0.64
CA LEU A 73 -18.12 -22.60 -0.36
C LEU A 73 -17.14 -22.57 0.81
N SER A 74 -16.41 -21.46 1.00
CA SER A 74 -15.49 -21.30 2.13
C SER A 74 -16.20 -21.23 3.48
N ARG A 75 -17.46 -20.76 3.50
CA ARG A 75 -18.29 -20.63 4.71
C ARG A 75 -19.06 -21.92 5.07
N ASP A 76 -19.11 -22.90 4.17
CA ASP A 76 -19.96 -24.07 4.32
C ASP A 76 -19.46 -24.99 5.46
N GLN A 77 -20.04 -24.82 6.64
CA GLN A 77 -19.69 -25.61 7.83
C GLN A 77 -19.99 -27.11 7.67
N GLN A 78 -20.87 -27.49 6.73
CA GLN A 78 -21.21 -28.87 6.42
C GLN A 78 -20.21 -29.51 5.44
N ALA A 79 -19.47 -28.70 4.67
CA ALA A 79 -18.42 -29.21 3.80
C ALA A 79 -17.22 -29.69 4.62
N SER A 80 -16.49 -30.68 4.09
CA SER A 80 -15.22 -31.12 4.69
C SER A 80 -14.21 -29.97 4.78
N LEU A 81 -13.36 -29.97 5.81
CA LEU A 81 -12.30 -28.96 6.00
C LEU A 81 -11.44 -28.76 4.74
N ALA A 82 -11.06 -29.85 4.05
CA ALA A 82 -10.23 -29.78 2.84
C ALA A 82 -10.88 -28.95 1.72
N HIS A 83 -12.20 -29.09 1.51
CA HIS A 83 -12.94 -28.33 0.51
C HIS A 83 -13.10 -26.85 0.92
N ARG A 84 -13.39 -26.58 2.21
CA ARG A 84 -13.46 -25.20 2.72
C ARG A 84 -12.14 -24.46 2.55
N VAL A 85 -11.02 -25.09 2.95
CA VAL A 85 -9.67 -24.51 2.83
C VAL A 85 -9.32 -24.26 1.37
N LEU A 86 -9.64 -25.21 0.48
CA LEU A 86 -9.42 -25.03 -0.96
C LEU A 86 -10.21 -23.84 -1.52
N ALA A 87 -11.50 -23.76 -1.21
CA ALA A 87 -12.36 -22.64 -1.63
C ALA A 87 -11.87 -21.31 -1.07
N LEU A 88 -11.43 -21.28 0.19
CA LEU A 88 -10.88 -20.10 0.87
C LEU A 88 -9.60 -19.60 0.21
N ARG A 89 -8.71 -20.51 -0.24
CA ARG A 89 -7.51 -20.14 -1.00
C ARG A 89 -7.84 -19.53 -2.36
N GLY A 90 -8.80 -20.11 -3.09
CA GLY A 90 -9.29 -19.54 -4.36
C GLY A 90 -9.94 -18.17 -4.15
N TYR A 91 -10.76 -18.05 -3.11
CA TYR A 91 -11.39 -16.80 -2.69
C TYR A 91 -10.34 -15.72 -2.40
N ALA A 92 -9.35 -16.02 -1.54
CA ALA A 92 -8.25 -15.12 -1.21
C ALA A 92 -7.47 -14.66 -2.45
N ARG A 93 -7.12 -15.59 -3.35
CA ARG A 93 -6.45 -15.29 -4.62
C ARG A 93 -7.25 -14.27 -5.45
N MET A 94 -8.57 -14.46 -5.55
CA MET A 94 -9.43 -13.59 -6.35
C MET A 94 -9.71 -12.23 -5.70
N LEU A 95 -9.60 -12.10 -4.38
CA LEU A 95 -9.67 -10.80 -3.72
C LEU A 95 -8.50 -9.88 -4.10
N ALA A 96 -7.35 -10.45 -4.46
CA ALA A 96 -6.17 -9.71 -4.92
C ALA A 96 -6.22 -9.36 -6.42
N MET A 97 -7.24 -9.81 -7.16
CA MET A 97 -7.35 -9.53 -8.59
C MET A 97 -7.98 -8.15 -8.87
N PRO A 98 -7.60 -7.48 -9.97
CA PRO A 98 -8.28 -6.27 -10.43
C PRO A 98 -9.78 -6.49 -10.61
N SER A 99 -10.59 -5.59 -10.06
CA SER A 99 -12.04 -5.59 -10.23
C SER A 99 -12.61 -4.18 -10.08
N GLN A 100 -13.87 -4.00 -10.48
CA GLN A 100 -14.64 -2.76 -10.26
C GLN A 100 -15.36 -2.73 -8.90
N ARG A 101 -15.07 -3.69 -8.01
CA ARG A 101 -15.69 -3.77 -6.69
C ARG A 101 -15.27 -2.54 -5.85
N PRO A 102 -16.20 -1.89 -5.14
CA PRO A 102 -15.85 -0.83 -4.19
C PRO A 102 -14.82 -1.31 -3.16
N MET A 103 -13.83 -0.47 -2.83
CA MET A 103 -12.74 -0.87 -1.95
C MET A 103 -13.23 -1.32 -0.57
N ARG A 104 -14.26 -0.64 -0.03
CA ARG A 104 -14.89 -1.01 1.24
C ARG A 104 -15.46 -2.43 1.25
N GLU A 105 -16.03 -2.89 0.14
CA GLU A 105 -16.55 -4.25 0.01
C GLU A 105 -15.40 -5.25 -0.08
N THR A 106 -14.35 -4.95 -0.85
CA THR A 106 -13.11 -5.77 -0.89
C THR A 106 -12.50 -5.91 0.50
N LEU A 107 -12.44 -4.84 1.30
CA LEU A 107 -11.90 -4.89 2.66
C LEU A 107 -12.78 -5.66 3.63
N ALA A 108 -14.12 -5.57 3.50
CA ALA A 108 -15.04 -6.41 4.27
C ALA A 108 -14.83 -7.90 3.97
N MET A 109 -14.60 -8.23 2.70
CA MET A 109 -14.26 -9.58 2.24
C MET A 109 -12.91 -10.06 2.80
N TYR A 110 -11.88 -9.21 2.85
CA TYR A 110 -10.61 -9.56 3.50
C TYR A 110 -10.78 -9.82 5.00
N ARG A 111 -11.54 -8.99 5.73
CA ARG A 111 -11.83 -9.20 7.17
C ARG A 111 -12.46 -10.58 7.40
N GLU A 112 -13.41 -10.94 6.56
CA GLU A 112 -14.04 -12.26 6.62
C GLU A 112 -13.06 -13.38 6.29
N ALA A 113 -12.25 -13.25 5.25
CA ALA A 113 -11.23 -14.24 4.89
C ALA A 113 -10.27 -14.50 6.07
N PHE A 114 -9.79 -13.44 6.74
CA PHE A 114 -8.96 -13.57 7.93
C PHE A 114 -9.66 -14.28 9.10
N ALA A 115 -10.97 -14.09 9.27
CA ALA A 115 -11.75 -14.77 10.30
C ALA A 115 -11.97 -16.27 10.01
N LEU A 116 -12.01 -16.67 8.72
CA LEU A 116 -12.17 -18.06 8.31
C LEU A 116 -10.86 -18.84 8.31
N VAL A 117 -9.75 -18.20 7.97
CA VAL A 117 -8.43 -18.85 7.90
C VAL A 117 -7.90 -19.20 9.29
N GLN A 118 -7.46 -20.46 9.46
CA GLN A 118 -6.86 -20.94 10.69
C GLN A 118 -5.32 -20.99 10.65
N GLY A 119 -4.73 -21.28 9.49
CA GLY A 119 -3.28 -21.50 9.34
C GLY A 119 -2.48 -20.22 9.10
N PRO A 120 -1.22 -20.14 9.61
CA PRO A 120 -0.37 -18.96 9.43
C PRO A 120 0.00 -18.72 7.96
N GLN A 121 0.24 -19.78 7.17
CA GLN A 121 0.59 -19.65 5.75
C GLN A 121 -0.51 -19.00 4.91
N GLU A 122 -1.77 -19.37 5.15
CA GLU A 122 -2.90 -18.75 4.49
C GLU A 122 -3.11 -17.30 4.94
N LYS A 123 -2.89 -16.97 6.23
CA LYS A 123 -2.93 -15.59 6.72
C LYS A 123 -1.83 -14.73 6.10
N GLN A 124 -0.62 -15.26 5.95
CA GLN A 124 0.47 -14.59 5.22
C GLN A 124 0.08 -14.32 3.76
N SER A 125 -0.54 -15.29 3.09
CA SER A 125 -1.02 -15.10 1.71
C SER A 125 -2.07 -14.00 1.59
N LEU A 126 -2.98 -13.88 2.58
CA LEU A 126 -3.94 -12.79 2.66
C LEU A 126 -3.27 -11.44 2.94
N LEU A 127 -2.30 -11.38 3.87
CA LEU A 127 -1.55 -10.16 4.17
C LEU A 127 -0.80 -9.65 2.94
N LYS A 128 -0.20 -10.55 2.16
CA LYS A 128 0.45 -10.21 0.89
C LYS A 128 -0.52 -9.53 -0.08
N GLY A 129 -1.70 -10.12 -0.29
CA GLY A 129 -2.73 -9.53 -1.15
C GLY A 129 -3.31 -8.22 -0.59
N LEU A 130 -3.47 -8.13 0.73
CA LEU A 130 -3.89 -6.91 1.41
C LEU A 130 -2.89 -5.76 1.18
N GLY A 131 -1.59 -6.07 1.16
CA GLY A 131 -0.51 -5.12 0.87
C GLY A 131 -0.61 -4.43 -0.50
N ASP A 132 -1.34 -5.02 -1.45
CA ASP A 132 -1.62 -4.43 -2.76
C ASP A 132 -2.81 -3.46 -2.73
N LEU A 133 -3.59 -3.45 -1.65
CA LEU A 133 -4.75 -2.57 -1.48
C LEU A 133 -4.33 -1.27 -0.76
N ILE A 134 -4.09 -0.23 -1.55
CA ILE A 134 -3.78 1.09 -1.01
C ILE A 134 -5.05 1.70 -0.39
N HIS A 135 -5.22 1.57 0.93
CA HIS A 135 -6.34 2.14 1.68
C HIS A 135 -6.00 2.27 3.19
N PRO A 136 -6.45 3.32 3.90
CA PRO A 136 -6.20 3.47 5.34
C PRO A 136 -6.64 2.27 6.19
N ASP A 137 -7.85 1.73 5.99
CA ASP A 137 -8.30 0.51 6.67
C ASP A 137 -7.45 -0.73 6.37
N ALA A 138 -6.87 -0.84 5.15
CA ALA A 138 -5.98 -1.95 4.81
C ALA A 138 -4.68 -1.85 5.60
N LEU A 139 -4.14 -0.63 5.73
CA LEU A 139 -2.99 -0.36 6.58
C LEU A 139 -3.27 -0.78 8.03
N GLN A 140 -4.40 -0.34 8.59
CA GLN A 140 -4.76 -0.70 9.96
C GLN A 140 -4.90 -2.22 10.13
N MET A 141 -5.56 -2.89 9.19
CA MET A 141 -5.71 -4.35 9.23
C MET A 141 -4.36 -5.09 9.17
N ALA A 142 -3.40 -4.62 8.36
CA ALA A 142 -2.05 -5.17 8.35
C ALA A 142 -1.33 -4.92 9.68
N LEU A 143 -1.45 -3.71 10.25
CA LEU A 143 -0.83 -3.33 11.52
C LEU A 143 -1.34 -4.16 12.72
N ASP A 144 -2.58 -4.64 12.68
CA ASP A 144 -3.14 -5.49 13.75
C ASP A 144 -2.37 -6.81 13.90
N PHE A 145 -1.70 -7.28 12.85
CA PHE A 145 -0.87 -8.49 12.86
C PHE A 145 0.62 -8.23 13.10
N ARG A 146 1.05 -6.96 13.29
CA ARG A 146 2.49 -6.62 13.40
C ARG A 146 3.21 -7.29 14.57
N LYS A 147 2.48 -7.66 15.62
CA LYS A 147 3.04 -8.31 16.84
C LYS A 147 2.83 -9.83 16.86
N ASP A 148 2.14 -10.39 15.88
CA ASP A 148 1.94 -11.84 15.79
C ASP A 148 3.26 -12.51 15.35
N PRO A 149 3.79 -13.49 16.10
CA PRO A 149 5.10 -14.08 15.82
C PRO A 149 5.19 -14.75 14.45
N ASP A 150 4.08 -15.27 13.92
CA ASP A 150 4.04 -15.97 12.64
C ASP A 150 3.74 -15.02 11.46
N LEU A 151 3.15 -13.85 11.73
CA LEU A 151 2.65 -12.94 10.70
C LEU A 151 3.36 -11.59 10.66
N SER A 152 4.13 -11.24 11.69
CA SER A 152 4.75 -9.92 11.87
C SER A 152 5.52 -9.45 10.63
N SER A 153 6.27 -10.35 9.98
CA SER A 153 7.07 -10.00 8.81
C SER A 153 6.23 -9.56 7.62
N GLU A 154 5.30 -10.41 7.20
CA GLU A 154 4.41 -10.11 6.08
C GLU A 154 3.50 -8.91 6.41
N ALA A 155 3.05 -8.80 7.66
CA ALA A 155 2.23 -7.70 8.14
C ALA A 155 2.94 -6.34 8.01
N VAL A 156 4.20 -6.23 8.45
CA VAL A 156 4.97 -4.98 8.35
C VAL A 156 5.34 -4.66 6.91
N ILE A 157 5.66 -5.67 6.08
CA ILE A 157 5.92 -5.48 4.66
C ILE A 157 4.66 -4.95 3.95
N ALA A 158 3.50 -5.57 4.17
CA ALA A 158 2.22 -5.13 3.63
C ALA A 158 1.86 -3.71 4.10
N ALA A 159 1.95 -3.44 5.41
CA ALA A 159 1.69 -2.13 5.98
C ALA A 159 2.59 -1.04 5.37
N THR A 160 3.87 -1.33 5.19
CA THR A 160 4.84 -0.41 4.58
C THR A 160 4.48 -0.09 3.13
N LYS A 161 4.11 -1.12 2.35
CA LYS A 161 3.68 -0.94 0.96
C LYS A 161 2.44 -0.07 0.86
N ILE A 162 1.44 -0.32 1.72
CA ILE A 162 0.21 0.46 1.78
C ILE A 162 0.51 1.92 2.18
N MET A 163 1.29 2.12 3.25
CA MET A 163 1.69 3.44 3.72
C MET A 163 2.39 4.25 2.62
N ASN A 164 3.31 3.63 1.88
CA ASN A 164 3.99 4.30 0.76
C ASN A 164 3.00 4.69 -0.34
N GLY A 165 2.01 3.86 -0.65
CA GLY A 165 0.95 4.21 -1.60
C GLY A 165 0.03 5.34 -1.11
N LEU A 166 -0.21 5.42 0.21
CA LEU A 166 -1.00 6.48 0.84
C LEU A 166 -0.28 7.83 0.93
N SER A 167 1.02 7.90 0.62
CA SER A 167 1.83 9.13 0.72
C SER A 167 1.37 10.26 -0.21
N GLY A 168 0.53 9.98 -1.20
CA GLY A 168 0.14 10.93 -2.24
C GLY A 168 1.11 10.98 -3.42
N ALA A 169 2.22 10.22 -3.41
CA ALA A 169 3.17 10.16 -4.53
C ALA A 169 2.53 9.67 -5.85
N GLY A 170 1.45 8.89 -5.76
CA GLY A 170 0.67 8.44 -6.91
C GLY A 170 -0.43 9.41 -7.36
N MET A 171 -0.63 10.52 -6.65
CA MET A 171 -1.67 11.51 -6.95
C MET A 171 -1.41 12.17 -8.30
N LYS A 172 -2.45 12.30 -9.13
CA LYS A 172 -2.36 12.91 -10.46
C LYS A 172 -3.41 13.99 -10.62
N LEU A 173 -3.07 15.02 -11.36
CA LEU A 173 -3.97 16.14 -11.65
C LEU A 173 -4.24 16.25 -13.16
N LYS A 174 -5.48 16.58 -13.51
CA LYS A 174 -5.86 17.15 -14.81
C LYS A 174 -6.47 18.52 -14.57
N VAL A 175 -6.32 19.42 -15.53
CA VAL A 175 -6.78 20.81 -15.40
C VAL A 175 -7.32 21.30 -16.72
N SER A 176 -8.30 22.21 -16.70
CA SER A 176 -8.78 22.85 -17.94
C SER A 176 -7.79 23.84 -18.53
N HIS A 177 -7.01 24.50 -17.68
CA HIS A 177 -6.09 25.57 -18.06
C HIS A 177 -4.71 25.38 -17.44
N GLY A 178 -3.69 26.01 -18.04
CA GLY A 178 -2.33 25.98 -17.49
C GLY A 178 -1.70 24.60 -17.42
N THR A 179 -2.05 23.69 -18.35
CA THR A 179 -1.66 22.26 -18.34
C THR A 179 -0.16 22.02 -18.18
N GLY A 180 0.69 22.89 -18.76
CA GLY A 180 2.15 22.80 -18.63
C GLY A 180 2.72 23.09 -17.24
N SER A 181 1.90 23.55 -16.29
CA SER A 181 2.32 23.91 -14.93
C SER A 181 1.68 23.06 -13.83
N VAL A 182 0.85 22.08 -14.18
CA VAL A 182 0.01 21.35 -13.21
C VAL A 182 0.80 20.61 -12.12
N ALA A 183 1.98 20.07 -12.47
CA ALA A 183 2.84 19.38 -11.51
C ALA A 183 3.29 20.27 -10.34
N LYS A 184 3.34 21.59 -10.55
CA LYS A 184 3.74 22.57 -9.53
C LYS A 184 2.73 22.74 -8.39
N ALA A 185 1.52 22.21 -8.52
CA ALA A 185 0.57 22.17 -7.41
C ALA A 185 0.91 21.06 -6.39
N LEU A 186 1.78 20.12 -6.76
CA LEU A 186 2.14 18.92 -5.97
C LEU A 186 3.65 18.80 -5.71
N ASP A 187 4.48 19.76 -6.11
CA ASP A 187 5.94 19.69 -5.96
C ASP A 187 6.42 20.10 -4.57
N GLY A 188 5.55 20.70 -3.75
CA GLY A 188 5.85 21.16 -2.40
C GLY A 188 6.62 22.47 -2.33
N ASP A 189 7.03 23.05 -3.47
CA ASP A 189 7.73 24.32 -3.52
C ASP A 189 6.72 25.48 -3.59
N ARG A 190 6.67 26.34 -2.56
CA ARG A 190 5.74 27.49 -2.56
C ARG A 190 6.14 28.59 -3.54
N ALA A 191 7.34 28.54 -4.11
CA ALA A 191 7.80 29.48 -5.13
C ALA A 191 7.28 29.13 -6.53
N THR A 192 6.93 27.87 -6.78
CA THR A 192 6.31 27.41 -8.02
C THR A 192 4.78 27.34 -7.85
N ARG A 193 4.03 27.40 -8.96
CA ARG A 193 2.56 27.27 -8.93
C ARG A 193 2.02 26.71 -10.23
N TRP A 194 0.94 25.95 -10.12
CA TRP A 194 -0.03 25.86 -11.20
C TRP A 194 -0.82 27.18 -11.27
N THR A 195 -1.18 27.62 -12.47
CA THR A 195 -2.04 28.80 -12.66
C THR A 195 -2.88 28.66 -13.93
N THR A 196 -4.09 29.19 -13.91
CA THR A 196 -4.96 29.26 -15.10
C THR A 196 -4.33 30.07 -16.23
N GLY A 197 -3.44 31.02 -15.91
CA GLY A 197 -2.80 31.92 -16.88
C GLY A 197 -3.76 32.94 -17.51
N ALA A 198 -5.00 32.98 -17.02
CA ALA A 198 -6.06 33.89 -17.45
C ALA A 198 -6.98 34.22 -16.27
N HIS A 199 -7.72 35.32 -16.39
CA HIS A 199 -8.74 35.71 -15.41
C HIS A 199 -9.86 34.68 -15.32
N GLN A 200 -10.35 34.45 -14.11
CA GLN A 200 -11.41 33.50 -13.81
C GLN A 200 -12.70 33.84 -14.56
N LYS A 201 -13.18 32.91 -15.41
CA LYS A 201 -14.40 33.03 -16.20
C LYS A 201 -15.55 32.15 -15.71
N GLY A 202 -15.26 31.19 -14.82
CA GLY A 202 -16.25 30.28 -14.27
C GLY A 202 -16.34 28.95 -15.02
N ASP A 203 -15.34 28.61 -15.82
CA ASP A 203 -15.21 27.34 -16.55
C ASP A 203 -13.93 26.58 -16.16
N GLU A 204 -13.15 27.13 -15.22
CA GLU A 204 -11.89 26.55 -14.80
C GLU A 204 -12.09 25.39 -13.83
N TRP A 205 -11.32 24.32 -13.97
CA TRP A 205 -11.43 23.16 -13.10
C TRP A 205 -10.11 22.44 -12.90
N VAL A 206 -10.01 21.75 -11.77
CA VAL A 206 -8.94 20.82 -11.40
C VAL A 206 -9.59 19.48 -11.06
N GLU A 207 -9.15 18.41 -11.71
CA GLU A 207 -9.50 17.03 -11.40
C GLU A 207 -8.29 16.36 -10.73
N ILE A 208 -8.56 15.61 -9.66
CA ILE A 208 -7.58 14.94 -8.82
C ILE A 208 -7.90 13.44 -8.87
N ASP A 209 -6.94 12.62 -9.34
CA ASP A 209 -6.93 11.18 -9.10
C ASP A 209 -6.05 10.93 -7.87
N LEU A 210 -6.65 10.52 -6.75
CA LEU A 210 -5.94 10.20 -5.51
C LEU A 210 -5.08 8.93 -5.64
N GLY A 211 -5.35 8.09 -6.63
CA GLY A 211 -4.74 6.77 -6.80
C GLY A 211 -5.42 5.66 -5.98
N TYR A 212 -6.23 6.03 -4.98
CA TYR A 212 -6.99 5.11 -4.13
C TYR A 212 -8.35 5.69 -3.72
N GLU A 213 -9.30 4.81 -3.36
CA GLU A 213 -10.57 5.24 -2.79
C GLU A 213 -10.38 5.63 -1.31
N THR A 214 -11.00 6.73 -0.87
CA THR A 214 -11.01 7.14 0.54
C THR A 214 -12.22 8.02 0.84
N ALA A 215 -12.53 8.18 2.13
CA ALA A 215 -13.32 9.34 2.56
C ALA A 215 -12.53 10.62 2.29
N ILE A 216 -13.20 11.67 1.82
CA ILE A 216 -12.59 12.96 1.51
C ILE A 216 -13.09 13.96 2.55
N GLU A 217 -12.25 14.26 3.53
CA GLU A 217 -12.60 15.03 4.72
C GLU A 217 -12.14 16.48 4.60
N SER A 218 -11.03 16.72 3.90
CA SER A 218 -10.51 18.06 3.66
C SER A 218 -9.80 18.15 2.32
N ILE A 219 -9.95 19.29 1.66
CA ILE A 219 -9.16 19.68 0.50
C ILE A 219 -8.53 21.03 0.84
N PHE A 220 -7.21 21.07 0.86
CA PHE A 220 -6.44 22.28 1.14
C PHE A 220 -5.84 22.80 -0.16
N LEU A 221 -6.04 24.09 -0.42
CA LEU A 221 -5.51 24.83 -1.56
C LEU A 221 -4.74 26.06 -1.04
N ASP A 222 -3.45 26.13 -1.35
CA ASP A 222 -2.62 27.32 -1.12
C ASP A 222 -2.45 28.08 -2.44
N ALA A 223 -2.92 29.33 -2.51
CA ALA A 223 -2.75 30.21 -3.67
C ALA A 223 -1.37 30.89 -3.74
N GLY A 224 -0.50 30.67 -2.74
CA GLY A 224 0.82 31.25 -2.64
C GLY A 224 0.86 32.69 -2.12
N GLU A 225 2.07 33.22 -1.96
CA GLU A 225 2.28 34.51 -1.30
C GLU A 225 1.91 35.72 -2.18
N THR A 226 2.03 35.57 -3.51
CA THR A 226 1.78 36.64 -4.49
C THR A 226 0.40 36.53 -5.12
N GLY A 227 -0.31 37.67 -5.27
CA GLY A 227 -1.61 37.76 -5.94
C GLY A 227 -2.81 37.58 -5.00
N GLN A 228 -4.00 37.35 -5.54
CA GLN A 228 -5.22 36.97 -4.79
C GLN A 228 -5.93 35.82 -5.52
N ASP A 229 -5.13 34.85 -5.94
CA ASP A 229 -5.47 33.88 -6.97
C ASP A 229 -6.16 32.62 -6.40
N PHE A 230 -7.03 32.78 -5.42
CA PHE A 230 -7.89 31.70 -4.93
C PHE A 230 -9.14 31.57 -5.81
N PRO A 231 -9.80 30.40 -5.84
CA PRO A 231 -11.01 30.22 -6.65
C PRO A 231 -12.13 31.11 -6.11
N THR A 232 -12.78 31.89 -6.97
CA THR A 232 -13.78 32.91 -6.57
C THR A 232 -15.02 32.27 -5.97
N GLU A 233 -15.60 31.32 -6.69
CA GLU A 233 -16.70 30.48 -6.26
C GLU A 233 -16.40 29.07 -6.75
N TYR A 234 -16.69 28.06 -5.94
CA TYR A 234 -16.34 26.68 -6.25
C TYR A 234 -17.47 25.69 -6.01
N ARG A 235 -17.41 24.59 -6.76
CA ARG A 235 -18.14 23.35 -6.53
C ARG A 235 -17.16 22.19 -6.49
N VAL A 236 -17.35 21.26 -5.57
CA VAL A 236 -16.52 20.08 -5.43
C VAL A 236 -17.37 18.84 -5.65
N TYR A 237 -16.86 17.91 -6.45
CA TYR A 237 -17.47 16.62 -6.74
C TYR A 237 -16.51 15.50 -6.36
N ALA A 238 -17.05 14.32 -6.04
CA ALA A 238 -16.27 13.13 -5.76
C ALA A 238 -16.86 11.95 -6.54
N SER A 239 -16.00 11.10 -7.12
CA SER A 239 -16.43 9.91 -7.86
C SER A 239 -15.48 8.74 -7.62
N ARG A 240 -15.98 7.51 -7.81
CA ARG A 240 -15.16 6.29 -7.86
C ARG A 240 -14.67 5.96 -9.26
N LEU A 241 -15.29 6.56 -10.30
CA LEU A 241 -15.03 6.25 -11.70
C LEU A 241 -14.14 7.33 -12.34
N PRO A 242 -13.23 6.96 -13.26
CA PRO A 242 -12.44 7.92 -14.03
C PRO A 242 -13.33 8.74 -14.96
N ASP A 243 -12.93 9.99 -15.25
CA ASP A 243 -13.62 10.97 -16.12
C ASP A 243 -15.07 11.34 -15.70
N GLY A 244 -15.58 10.67 -14.67
CA GLY A 244 -16.67 11.10 -13.79
C GLY A 244 -18.09 10.78 -14.26
N ASP A 245 -18.79 10.02 -13.43
CA ASP A 245 -20.20 10.25 -13.11
C ASP A 245 -20.21 11.04 -11.79
N TRP A 246 -20.20 12.37 -11.89
CA TRP A 246 -19.87 13.27 -10.77
C TRP A 246 -21.02 13.48 -9.78
N GLY A 247 -22.26 13.19 -10.20
CA GLY A 247 -23.45 13.43 -9.38
C GLY A 247 -23.58 14.88 -8.89
N GLU A 248 -24.13 15.04 -7.69
CA GLU A 248 -24.28 16.34 -7.03
C GLU A 248 -22.98 16.78 -6.33
N PRO A 249 -22.73 18.10 -6.22
CA PRO A 249 -21.55 18.60 -5.52
C PRO A 249 -21.59 18.23 -4.04
N VAL A 250 -20.48 17.71 -3.54
CA VAL A 250 -20.24 17.37 -2.12
C VAL A 250 -19.79 18.58 -1.29
N ALA A 251 -19.44 19.68 -1.95
CA ALA A 251 -19.23 20.99 -1.34
C ALA A 251 -19.48 22.11 -2.36
N THR A 252 -19.96 23.25 -1.88
CA THR A 252 -20.01 24.51 -2.63
C THR A 252 -19.58 25.64 -1.73
N GLY A 253 -19.04 26.72 -2.29
CA GLY A 253 -18.62 27.86 -1.48
C GLY A 253 -17.94 28.96 -2.28
N LYS A 254 -17.53 30.01 -1.58
CA LYS A 254 -16.74 31.12 -2.15
C LYS A 254 -15.34 31.09 -1.56
N GLY A 255 -14.33 31.34 -2.38
CA GLY A 255 -12.99 31.58 -1.87
C GLY A 255 -12.93 32.98 -1.26
N THR A 256 -12.39 33.06 -0.05
CA THR A 256 -12.28 34.31 0.71
C THR A 256 -10.84 34.61 1.13
N GLU A 257 -9.96 33.61 1.05
CA GLU A 257 -8.57 33.67 1.49
C GLU A 257 -7.66 32.78 0.63
N LYS A 258 -6.34 33.00 0.75
CA LYS A 258 -5.32 32.29 -0.02
C LYS A 258 -5.08 30.86 0.46
N LEU A 259 -5.27 30.59 1.75
CA LEU A 259 -5.14 29.28 2.38
C LEU A 259 -6.54 28.72 2.56
N LEU A 260 -7.09 28.16 1.50
CA LEU A 260 -8.47 27.70 1.49
C LEU A 260 -8.53 26.23 1.90
N THR A 261 -9.24 25.93 2.98
CA THR A 261 -9.63 24.56 3.34
C THR A 261 -11.10 24.34 3.05
N ILE A 262 -11.40 23.44 2.11
CA ILE A 262 -12.76 22.99 1.81
C ILE A 262 -13.02 21.72 2.62
N LYS A 263 -14.20 21.62 3.24
CA LYS A 263 -14.64 20.45 4.01
C LYS A 263 -15.87 19.82 3.33
N PRO A 264 -15.68 18.83 2.44
CA PRO A 264 -16.79 18.12 1.82
C PRO A 264 -17.65 17.37 2.83
N THR A 265 -18.94 17.23 2.52
CA THR A 265 -19.88 16.47 3.37
C THR A 265 -20.15 15.10 2.77
N ASN A 266 -19.93 14.03 3.54
CA ASN A 266 -20.16 12.64 3.12
C ASN A 266 -19.47 12.25 1.79
N ALA A 267 -18.35 12.89 1.47
CA ALA A 267 -17.63 12.64 0.23
C ALA A 267 -16.79 11.35 0.34
N TYR A 268 -16.96 10.45 -0.62
CA TYR A 268 -16.19 9.23 -0.74
C TYR A 268 -15.91 8.94 -2.21
N GLY A 269 -14.65 8.66 -2.53
CA GLY A 269 -14.24 8.39 -3.91
C GLY A 269 -12.74 8.30 -4.07
N ARG A 270 -12.33 8.12 -5.32
CA ARG A 270 -10.92 8.18 -5.76
C ARG A 270 -10.63 9.45 -6.55
N TYR A 271 -11.64 9.93 -7.27
CA TYR A 271 -11.54 11.10 -8.12
C TYR A 271 -12.26 12.27 -7.45
N ILE A 272 -11.65 13.45 -7.52
CA ILE A 272 -12.24 14.71 -7.06
C ILE A 272 -12.22 15.68 -8.22
N ARG A 273 -13.26 16.49 -8.38
CA ARG A 273 -13.27 17.61 -9.31
C ARG A 273 -13.63 18.88 -8.57
N ILE A 274 -12.79 19.90 -8.68
CA ILE A 274 -13.02 21.24 -8.16
C ILE A 274 -13.27 22.14 -9.36
N GLU A 275 -14.49 22.64 -9.48
CA GLU A 275 -14.86 23.62 -10.50
C GLU A 275 -14.85 24.99 -9.87
N GLN A 276 -14.13 25.92 -10.48
CA GLN A 276 -14.24 27.34 -10.24
C GLN A 276 -15.36 27.85 -11.16
N VAL A 277 -16.38 28.49 -10.59
CA VAL A 277 -17.63 28.86 -11.30
C VAL A 277 -17.95 30.37 -11.25
N GLY A 278 -17.12 31.16 -10.57
CA GLY A 278 -17.28 32.61 -10.45
C GLY A 278 -16.51 33.39 -11.51
N GLN A 279 -16.81 34.68 -11.67
CA GLN A 279 -16.03 35.57 -12.52
C GLN A 279 -15.26 36.58 -11.69
N ARG A 280 -13.96 36.75 -12.00
CA ARG A 280 -13.11 37.70 -11.28
C ARG A 280 -11.87 38.08 -12.07
N ASN A 281 -11.45 39.35 -11.96
CA ASN A 281 -10.20 39.86 -12.56
C ASN A 281 -8.94 39.44 -11.78
N TYR A 282 -8.87 38.17 -11.38
CA TYR A 282 -7.72 37.50 -10.78
C TYR A 282 -7.58 36.12 -11.43
N PHE A 283 -6.37 35.57 -11.43
CA PHE A 283 -6.17 34.21 -11.92
C PHE A 283 -6.61 33.21 -10.85
N TRP A 284 -6.65 31.93 -11.15
CA TRP A 284 -6.67 30.89 -10.12
C TRP A 284 -5.34 30.15 -10.14
N SER A 285 -4.67 30.10 -9.00
CA SER A 285 -3.34 29.54 -8.84
C SER A 285 -3.30 28.61 -7.63
N ILE A 286 -2.47 27.58 -7.70
CA ILE A 286 -2.24 26.62 -6.61
C ILE A 286 -0.74 26.34 -6.52
N THR A 287 -0.12 26.68 -5.39
CA THR A 287 1.26 26.29 -5.04
C THR A 287 1.30 24.96 -4.31
N ARG A 288 0.28 24.67 -3.50
CA ARG A 288 0.15 23.39 -2.77
C ARG A 288 -1.29 22.95 -2.74
N LEU A 289 -1.52 21.72 -3.17
CA LEU A 289 -2.78 21.01 -3.05
C LEU A 289 -2.58 19.82 -2.10
N GLN A 290 -3.47 19.67 -1.13
CA GLN A 290 -3.55 18.46 -0.31
C GLN A 290 -4.99 17.98 -0.20
N VAL A 291 -5.18 16.67 -0.14
CA VAL A 291 -6.44 16.03 0.21
C VAL A 291 -6.19 15.21 1.46
N ASN A 292 -6.95 15.45 2.53
CA ASN A 292 -6.73 14.84 3.85
C ASN A 292 -5.27 14.98 4.35
N GLY A 293 -4.61 16.10 4.01
CA GLY A 293 -3.21 16.34 4.36
C GLY A 293 -2.17 15.62 3.49
N VAL A 294 -2.57 14.90 2.43
CA VAL A 294 -1.65 14.25 1.48
C VAL A 294 -1.63 14.95 0.09
N PRO A 295 -0.47 15.04 -0.58
CA PRO A 295 0.85 14.63 -0.10
C PRO A 295 1.33 15.49 1.07
N GLU A 296 2.05 14.89 2.01
CA GLU A 296 2.69 15.62 3.11
C GLU A 296 3.94 16.31 2.54
N PHE A 297 3.96 17.65 2.52
CA PHE A 297 5.09 18.42 2.00
C PHE A 297 6.23 18.62 3.01
N ASP A 298 5.98 18.39 4.29
CA ASP A 298 7.00 18.34 5.35
C ASP A 298 7.26 16.88 5.73
N THR A 299 8.17 16.23 5.00
CA THR A 299 8.55 14.83 5.22
C THR A 299 9.63 14.66 6.29
N GLY A 300 9.97 15.74 7.01
CA GLY A 300 11.13 15.79 7.90
C GLY A 300 12.44 16.06 7.15
N SER A 301 13.55 16.03 7.88
CA SER A 301 14.88 16.28 7.36
C SER A 301 15.87 15.22 7.82
N LYS A 302 17.04 15.19 7.17
CA LYS A 302 18.17 14.40 7.66
C LYS A 302 18.55 14.90 9.05
N LEU A 303 18.44 14.01 10.03
CA LEU A 303 18.74 14.31 11.42
C LEU A 303 20.24 14.55 11.62
N ASP A 304 20.58 15.49 12.49
CA ASP A 304 21.97 15.70 12.92
C ASP A 304 22.43 14.51 13.76
N ARG A 305 23.61 13.99 13.43
CA ARG A 305 24.22 12.81 14.05
C ARG A 305 25.15 13.15 15.21
N SER A 306 25.45 14.43 15.43
CA SER A 306 26.44 14.89 16.41
C SER A 306 26.16 14.44 17.85
N ALA A 307 24.88 14.27 18.20
CA ALA A 307 24.44 13.83 19.53
C ALA A 307 24.23 12.31 19.65
N TRP A 308 24.40 11.55 18.56
CA TRP A 308 24.04 10.13 18.54
C TRP A 308 25.00 9.29 19.34
N LYS A 309 24.46 8.29 20.06
CA LYS A 309 25.24 7.25 20.71
C LYS A 309 24.96 5.92 20.04
N LEU A 310 26.01 5.28 19.55
CA LEU A 310 25.94 4.03 18.81
C LEU A 310 26.23 2.84 19.72
N SER A 311 25.60 1.71 19.44
CA SER A 311 25.90 0.43 20.06
C SER A 311 25.62 -0.72 19.09
N ALA A 312 26.31 -1.85 19.26
CA ALA A 312 26.10 -3.05 18.46
C ALA A 312 26.56 -4.28 19.25
N ASP A 313 26.12 -5.48 18.86
CA ASP A 313 26.68 -6.73 19.38
C ASP A 313 28.03 -7.11 18.74
N ARG A 314 28.39 -6.47 17.62
CA ARG A 314 29.60 -6.73 16.85
C ARG A 314 30.46 -5.48 16.70
N ASN A 315 31.78 -5.72 16.62
CA ASN A 315 32.80 -4.75 16.23
C ASN A 315 32.61 -3.36 16.87
N THR A 316 32.46 -3.32 18.19
CA THR A 316 32.14 -2.08 18.92
C THR A 316 33.22 -1.01 18.78
N ALA A 317 34.46 -1.40 18.50
CA ALA A 317 35.57 -0.48 18.21
C ALA A 317 35.39 0.31 16.90
N ALA A 318 34.55 -0.17 15.97
CA ALA A 318 34.32 0.47 14.67
C ALA A 318 33.03 1.29 14.58
N LEU A 319 32.26 1.44 15.67
CA LEU A 319 30.94 2.08 15.64
C LEU A 319 30.96 3.50 15.05
N ALA A 320 31.93 4.33 15.45
CA ALA A 320 32.03 5.72 14.99
C ALA A 320 32.16 5.85 13.47
N LYS A 321 32.68 4.81 12.81
CA LYS A 321 32.86 4.76 11.35
C LYS A 321 31.57 4.62 10.56
N ALA A 322 30.43 4.41 11.21
CA ALA A 322 29.13 4.36 10.55
C ALA A 322 28.53 5.77 10.31
N ILE A 323 29.10 6.81 10.93
CA ILE A 323 28.54 8.18 10.92
C ILE A 323 29.62 9.26 10.76
N ASP A 324 30.85 8.90 10.38
CA ASP A 324 32.00 9.81 10.34
C ASP A 324 32.08 10.66 9.05
N GLY A 325 31.21 10.40 8.08
CA GLY A 325 31.15 11.09 6.80
C GLY A 325 32.17 10.59 5.79
N ASP A 326 32.95 9.54 6.10
CA ASP A 326 33.95 8.96 5.20
C ASP A 326 33.46 7.62 4.64
N LEU A 327 33.10 7.62 3.36
CA LEU A 327 32.69 6.39 2.66
C LEU A 327 33.80 5.34 2.53
N ASN A 328 35.06 5.61 2.91
CA ASN A 328 36.13 4.60 2.94
C ASN A 328 36.26 3.91 4.31
N SER A 329 35.52 4.41 5.29
CA SER A 329 35.41 3.97 6.67
C SER A 329 34.12 3.17 6.83
N ARG A 330 34.10 2.13 7.68
CA ARG A 330 32.87 1.39 7.97
C ARG A 330 32.85 0.74 9.34
N TRP A 331 31.65 0.63 9.92
CA TRP A 331 31.34 -0.43 10.87
C TRP A 331 31.01 -1.71 10.11
N ASP A 332 31.33 -2.89 10.65
CA ASP A 332 30.88 -4.17 10.11
C ASP A 332 30.70 -5.23 11.20
N THR A 333 30.15 -6.37 10.81
CA THR A 333 29.84 -7.50 11.69
C THR A 333 31.05 -8.35 12.10
N ALA A 334 32.27 -8.01 11.63
CA ALA A 334 33.51 -8.76 11.84
C ALA A 334 33.43 -10.26 11.45
N GLY A 335 32.50 -10.60 10.56
CA GLY A 335 32.29 -11.93 10.03
C GLY A 335 31.06 -11.96 9.12
N ALA A 336 30.76 -13.13 8.56
CA ALA A 336 29.56 -13.33 7.76
C ALA A 336 28.30 -13.05 8.60
N GLN A 337 27.32 -12.37 8.00
CA GLN A 337 26.14 -11.90 8.73
C GLN A 337 25.23 -13.07 9.15
N ARG A 338 24.61 -12.94 10.34
CA ARG A 338 23.73 -13.96 10.94
C ARG A 338 22.50 -13.32 11.57
N PRO A 339 21.37 -14.05 11.63
CA PRO A 339 20.18 -13.60 12.35
C PRO A 339 20.49 -13.25 13.81
N GLY A 340 19.94 -12.14 14.29
CA GLY A 340 20.12 -11.66 15.66
C GLY A 340 21.28 -10.67 15.85
N PHE A 341 22.20 -10.50 14.88
CA PHE A 341 23.16 -9.41 14.92
C PHE A 341 22.43 -8.06 14.82
N TRP A 342 22.88 -7.06 15.57
CA TRP A 342 22.16 -5.79 15.68
C TRP A 342 23.08 -4.57 15.80
N PHE A 343 22.53 -3.44 15.34
CA PHE A 343 23.11 -2.10 15.47
C PHE A 343 22.02 -1.14 15.96
N ALA A 344 22.31 -0.33 16.97
CA ALA A 344 21.35 0.57 17.60
C ALA A 344 21.91 1.99 17.76
N ILE A 345 20.99 2.95 17.72
CA ILE A 345 21.27 4.39 17.81
C ILE A 345 20.35 4.99 18.88
N ASP A 346 20.93 5.66 19.87
CA ASP A 346 20.24 6.65 20.72
C ASP A 346 20.41 8.02 20.08
N LEU A 347 19.30 8.62 19.64
CA LEU A 347 19.25 9.91 18.94
C LEU A 347 19.42 11.10 19.90
N GLY A 348 19.35 10.86 21.21
CA GLY A 348 19.48 11.89 22.25
C GLY A 348 18.17 12.60 22.61
N ASP A 349 17.16 12.56 21.73
CA ASP A 349 15.82 13.13 21.95
C ASP A 349 14.76 12.30 21.22
N VAL A 350 13.47 12.60 21.44
CA VAL A 350 12.34 11.93 20.79
C VAL A 350 12.06 12.57 19.43
N TYR A 351 11.94 11.72 18.41
CA TYR A 351 11.64 12.10 17.03
C TYR A 351 10.48 11.27 16.48
N GLN A 352 9.78 11.83 15.49
CA GLN A 352 9.00 11.06 14.56
C GLN A 352 9.90 10.63 13.40
N LEU A 353 10.27 9.35 13.37
CA LEU A 353 11.18 8.78 12.36
C LEU A 353 10.42 8.35 11.11
N ARG A 354 11.01 8.55 9.93
CA ARG A 354 10.38 8.25 8.63
C ARG A 354 11.13 7.20 7.83
N SER A 355 12.46 7.28 7.78
CA SER A 355 13.26 6.30 7.06
C SER A 355 14.68 6.25 7.58
N ILE A 356 15.34 5.11 7.32
CA ILE A 356 16.77 4.89 7.52
C ILE A 356 17.40 4.64 6.16
N THR A 357 18.54 5.25 5.85
CA THR A 357 19.34 4.92 4.67
C THR A 357 20.67 4.34 5.12
N LEU A 358 20.97 3.11 4.73
CA LEU A 358 22.25 2.45 4.94
C LEU A 358 23.05 2.50 3.64
N ASN A 359 24.28 2.98 3.72
CA ASN A 359 25.21 3.01 2.59
C ASN A 359 26.31 1.97 2.78
N THR A 360 26.39 1.03 1.84
CA THR A 360 27.44 0.00 1.75
C THR A 360 28.10 0.01 0.37
N THR A 361 28.06 1.13 -0.36
CA THR A 361 28.52 1.20 -1.77
C THR A 361 29.99 0.81 -1.97
N ARG A 362 30.89 1.10 -1.02
CA ARG A 362 32.29 0.64 -1.06
C ARG A 362 32.49 -0.82 -0.63
N SER A 363 31.42 -1.50 -0.24
CA SER A 363 31.38 -2.92 0.08
C SER A 363 30.08 -3.51 -0.46
N GLY A 364 29.93 -3.48 -1.79
CA GLY A 364 28.64 -3.56 -2.47
C GLY A 364 27.79 -4.82 -2.21
N ASN A 365 28.36 -5.87 -1.60
CA ASN A 365 27.64 -7.08 -1.22
C ASN A 365 27.35 -7.19 0.29
N ASP A 366 27.85 -6.26 1.10
CA ASP A 366 27.76 -6.29 2.57
C ASP A 366 26.53 -5.53 3.10
N TYR A 367 25.45 -5.47 2.33
CA TYR A 367 24.14 -4.95 2.76
C TYR A 367 23.37 -6.01 3.60
N PRO A 368 22.44 -5.59 4.48
CA PRO A 368 21.70 -6.52 5.33
C PRO A 368 20.69 -7.35 4.52
N ARG A 369 20.85 -8.68 4.45
CA ARG A 369 19.99 -9.54 3.60
C ARG A 369 18.55 -9.61 4.07
N GLY A 370 18.34 -9.59 5.38
CA GLY A 370 17.04 -9.43 5.99
C GLY A 370 17.20 -8.60 7.25
N TYR A 371 16.29 -7.66 7.48
CA TYR A 371 16.34 -6.74 8.61
C TYR A 371 14.97 -6.54 9.23
N ARG A 372 14.96 -6.26 10.54
CA ARG A 372 13.85 -5.69 11.29
C ARG A 372 14.32 -4.46 12.05
N VAL A 373 13.44 -3.48 12.20
CA VAL A 373 13.69 -2.25 12.95
C VAL A 373 12.70 -2.16 14.10
N ASP A 374 13.22 -2.02 15.30
CA ASP A 374 12.46 -1.76 16.52
C ASP A 374 12.88 -0.41 17.10
N VAL A 375 12.01 0.21 17.88
CA VAL A 375 12.24 1.52 18.50
C VAL A 375 12.03 1.51 20.01
N SER A 376 12.63 2.46 20.71
CA SER A 376 12.52 2.59 22.16
C SER A 376 12.62 4.05 22.62
N ASN A 377 12.10 4.34 23.81
CA ASN A 377 12.31 5.62 24.50
C ASN A 377 13.22 5.50 25.73
N ASP A 378 13.52 4.28 26.20
CA ASP A 378 14.27 4.03 27.44
C ASP A 378 15.45 3.05 27.27
N GLY A 379 15.64 2.49 26.07
CA GLY A 379 16.66 1.50 25.75
C GLY A 379 16.42 0.11 26.35
N LYS A 380 15.33 -0.08 27.10
CA LYS A 380 14.98 -1.33 27.79
C LYS A 380 13.77 -1.99 27.13
N ASN A 381 12.72 -1.21 26.90
CA ASN A 381 11.48 -1.64 26.28
C ASN A 381 11.51 -1.25 24.79
N TRP A 382 11.47 -2.25 23.92
CA TRP A 382 11.52 -2.07 22.48
C TRP A 382 10.13 -2.39 21.88
N ASP A 383 9.54 -1.43 21.15
CA ASP A 383 8.31 -1.62 20.36
C ASP A 383 8.66 -1.78 18.89
N GLY A 384 7.95 -2.69 18.22
CA GLY A 384 8.18 -2.99 16.83
C GLY A 384 7.67 -4.38 16.45
N PRO A 385 8.01 -4.84 15.24
CA PRO A 385 8.82 -4.12 14.25
C PRO A 385 8.06 -2.94 13.63
N ILE A 386 8.78 -1.84 13.37
CA ILE A 386 8.28 -0.67 12.64
C ILE A 386 8.89 -0.53 11.23
N GLY A 387 9.85 -1.39 10.89
CA GLY A 387 10.39 -1.54 9.54
C GLY A 387 10.88 -2.98 9.37
N MET A 388 10.66 -3.57 8.21
CA MET A 388 11.13 -4.93 7.92
C MET A 388 11.26 -5.13 6.40
N GLY A 389 12.21 -5.96 5.99
CA GLY A 389 12.35 -6.36 4.60
C GLY A 389 13.69 -7.02 4.30
N HIS A 390 13.95 -7.16 3.00
CA HIS A 390 15.20 -7.66 2.46
C HIS A 390 15.85 -6.56 1.64
N ALA A 391 17.15 -6.33 1.85
CA ALA A 391 17.88 -5.43 0.97
C ALA A 391 18.41 -6.19 -0.24
N GLU A 392 18.35 -5.54 -1.40
CA GLU A 392 18.83 -6.09 -2.67
C GLU A 392 20.04 -5.32 -3.23
N ASN A 393 20.34 -4.14 -2.67
CA ASN A 393 21.32 -3.20 -3.20
C ASN A 393 22.16 -2.56 -2.09
N ALA A 394 23.33 -2.03 -2.48
CA ALA A 394 24.30 -1.42 -1.58
C ALA A 394 23.83 -0.10 -0.93
N ILE A 395 22.81 0.56 -1.47
CA ILE A 395 22.09 1.62 -0.76
C ILE A 395 20.74 1.03 -0.37
N THR A 396 20.50 0.89 0.93
CA THR A 396 19.27 0.33 1.48
C THR A 396 18.48 1.43 2.16
N THR A 397 17.32 1.79 1.63
CA THR A 397 16.37 2.69 2.30
C THR A 397 15.28 1.87 2.96
N ILE A 398 15.17 1.99 4.28
CA ILE A 398 14.19 1.32 5.13
C ILE A 398 13.11 2.34 5.52
N PRO A 399 11.93 2.33 4.90
CA PRO A 399 10.79 3.11 5.37
C PRO A 399 10.33 2.61 6.75
N LEU A 400 9.90 3.53 7.60
CA LEU A 400 9.45 3.26 8.95
C LEU A 400 7.97 3.60 9.10
N LEU A 401 7.20 2.67 9.66
CA LEU A 401 5.82 2.87 10.09
C LEU A 401 5.75 4.01 11.12
N PRO A 402 4.60 4.71 11.25
CA PRO A 402 4.46 5.83 12.16
C PRO A 402 4.88 5.50 13.59
N ASN A 403 5.75 6.32 14.16
CA ASN A 403 6.38 6.10 15.46
C ASN A 403 6.72 7.43 16.14
N LYS A 404 6.98 7.36 17.45
CA LYS A 404 7.64 8.42 18.23
C LYS A 404 8.67 7.76 19.13
N ALA A 405 9.95 8.01 18.86
CA ALA A 405 11.02 7.27 19.48
C ALA A 405 12.29 8.09 19.63
N ARG A 406 13.05 7.76 20.68
CA ARG A 406 14.40 8.28 20.89
C ARG A 406 15.49 7.35 20.40
N MET A 407 15.22 6.04 20.37
CA MET A 407 16.19 5.04 19.98
C MET A 407 15.62 4.15 18.87
N LEU A 408 16.49 3.66 17.99
CA LEU A 408 16.17 2.61 17.04
C LEU A 408 17.21 1.50 17.07
N LYS A 409 16.81 0.30 16.68
CA LYS A 409 17.67 -0.88 16.58
C LYS A 409 17.33 -1.65 15.32
N ILE A 410 18.33 -1.86 14.47
CA ILE A 410 18.26 -2.71 13.29
C ILE A 410 18.81 -4.07 13.69
N THR A 411 18.03 -5.13 13.50
CA THR A 411 18.43 -6.52 13.78
C THR A 411 18.33 -7.33 12.50
N LEU A 412 19.35 -8.12 12.19
CA LEU A 412 19.34 -9.01 11.03
C LEU A 412 18.40 -10.19 11.25
N THR A 413 17.69 -10.58 10.20
CA THR A 413 16.78 -11.74 10.21
C THR A 413 17.29 -12.92 9.42
N ASP A 414 18.23 -12.69 8.50
CA ASP A 414 18.70 -13.70 7.55
C ASP A 414 20.21 -13.93 7.69
N ALA A 415 20.65 -15.16 7.39
CA ALA A 415 22.06 -15.50 7.27
C ALA A 415 22.50 -15.39 5.80
N VAL A 416 23.74 -14.98 5.57
CA VAL A 416 24.40 -15.18 4.27
C VAL A 416 25.90 -15.37 4.44
N ASP A 417 26.47 -16.26 3.64
CA ASP A 417 27.91 -16.47 3.50
C ASP A 417 28.36 -16.09 2.07
N PRO A 418 29.60 -15.62 1.87
CA PRO A 418 30.56 -15.20 2.89
C PRO A 418 30.36 -13.73 3.33
N TYR A 419 29.26 -13.09 2.92
CA TYR A 419 29.09 -11.64 3.00
C TYR A 419 28.84 -11.13 4.43
N TYR A 420 29.44 -9.98 4.72
CA TYR A 420 29.29 -9.31 6.01
C TYR A 420 28.01 -8.48 5.95
N TRP A 421 27.61 -7.92 7.08
CA TRP A 421 26.84 -6.67 7.09
C TRP A 421 27.77 -5.54 7.51
N SER A 422 27.79 -4.47 6.72
CA SER A 422 28.55 -3.25 6.98
C SER A 422 27.68 -2.00 6.90
N ILE A 423 28.16 -0.91 7.47
CA ILE A 423 27.58 0.43 7.37
C ILE A 423 28.76 1.39 7.20
N HIS A 424 28.90 1.95 6.00
CA HIS A 424 29.83 3.05 5.76
C HIS A 424 29.20 4.34 6.28
N GLU A 425 27.94 4.57 5.91
CA GLU A 425 27.18 5.72 6.39
C GLU A 425 25.74 5.32 6.68
N ILE A 426 25.19 5.80 7.80
CA ILE A 426 23.77 5.70 8.13
C ILE A 426 23.13 7.10 8.23
N ASP A 427 22.01 7.27 7.54
CA ASP A 427 21.18 8.46 7.60
C ASP A 427 19.77 8.14 8.09
N ILE A 428 19.18 9.09 8.82
CA ILE A 428 17.81 8.99 9.31
C ILE A 428 17.08 10.26 8.89
N ILE A 429 15.92 10.08 8.24
CA ILE A 429 14.96 11.15 8.01
C ILE A 429 13.92 11.13 9.13
N GLY A 430 13.66 12.29 9.72
CA GLY A 430 12.64 12.45 10.75
C GLY A 430 12.41 13.92 11.10
N ARG A 431 11.55 14.15 12.09
CA ARG A 431 11.32 15.48 12.68
C ARG A 431 11.32 15.39 14.20
N ARG A 432 11.87 16.42 14.84
CA ARG A 432 11.85 16.55 16.31
C ARG A 432 10.42 16.85 16.76
N GLU A 433 9.99 16.20 17.82
CA GLU A 433 8.68 16.43 18.46
C GLU A 433 8.72 17.55 19.50
#